data_AF-A0A956R6K5-F1
#
_entry.id   AF-A0A956R6K5-F1
#
_cell.length_a   1.000
_cell.length_b   1.000
_cell.length_c   1.000
_cell.angle_alpha   90.00
_cell.angle_beta   90.00
_cell.angle_gamma   90.00
#
_symmetry.space_group_name_H-M   'P 1'
#
loop_
_entity.id
_entity.type
_entity.pdbx_description
1 polymer ?
#
loop_
_entity_poly.entity_id
_entity_poly.type
_entity_poly.pdbx_seq_one_letter_code
_entity_poly.pdbx_strand_id
1 'polypeptide(L)'
;MPLASARLPCPPALGLLLLLASACPDPPAGGTTTTTSDGSTTDAVTTFTTSGPEPSSTDVSATSGVGSSGTADDTTGEPACGNGIVEGDEQCDDGRQSARCDDDCTLATCGDGLVNAAAGEACDDGGESATCDANCTMATCGDSTTNAAAGEQCDDGGFSPGCDDDCTFSVCGDGVLNPNAGEICDDGAETATCDSDCTSAQCGDGTVNMVAGELCDEGGQTETCNLDCSLAGCGDGILNMAAGEECDLGGDAPACDADCTISECGDTYVNPAAGEDCDDGMQTATCDMDCTTAVCGDLYINYLAGESCDDGNMDPTDGCDACQADTPPSCVFVNGFNWCYNPLACGEPCNTVCATLGLSPVADTTAWLQAQDEPAECTALAAALGIVGTSMNSYTYACLEDTGGDHSATTLLGPLLCSTFDGCPTNHLNNMDNSGVACNAAANSRRSICPCQ
;
A
#
# COMPACT_ATOMS: atom_id res chain seq x y z
N MET A 1 5.89 -50.90 -10.08
CA MET A 1 5.14 -49.78 -9.49
C MET A 1 5.64 -48.49 -10.12
N PRO A 2 4.85 -47.89 -11.01
CA PRO A 2 4.79 -46.43 -11.11
C PRO A 2 3.33 -45.99 -10.93
N LEU A 3 3.10 -44.98 -10.09
CA LEU A 3 1.79 -44.37 -9.88
C LEU A 3 1.56 -43.30 -10.95
N ALA A 4 0.46 -43.45 -11.67
CA ALA A 4 -0.02 -42.54 -12.70
C ALA A 4 -0.62 -41.29 -12.07
N SER A 5 -0.30 -40.13 -12.66
CA SER A 5 -0.82 -38.81 -12.31
C SER A 5 -2.24 -38.65 -12.86
N ALA A 6 -3.22 -38.41 -11.98
CA ALA A 6 -4.61 -38.16 -12.34
C ALA A 6 -4.86 -36.65 -12.43
N ARG A 7 -5.22 -36.17 -13.62
CA ARG A 7 -5.82 -34.83 -13.83
C ARG A 7 -7.31 -34.91 -13.51
N LEU A 8 -7.81 -34.02 -12.65
CA LEU A 8 -9.24 -33.73 -12.54
C LEU A 8 -9.59 -32.40 -13.25
N PRO A 9 -10.79 -32.29 -13.85
CA PRO A 9 -11.24 -31.13 -14.62
C PRO A 9 -11.99 -30.09 -13.78
N CYS A 10 -11.90 -28.84 -14.21
CA CYS A 10 -12.62 -27.66 -13.72
C CYS A 10 -14.12 -27.71 -14.11
N PRO A 11 -15.08 -27.31 -13.25
CA PRO A 11 -16.50 -27.26 -13.61
C PRO A 11 -16.87 -25.94 -14.32
N PRO A 12 -17.97 -25.90 -15.11
CA PRO A 12 -18.32 -24.75 -15.93
C PRO A 12 -19.09 -23.69 -15.12
N ALA A 13 -18.62 -22.45 -15.18
CA ALA A 13 -19.38 -21.28 -14.72
C ALA A 13 -20.49 -20.93 -15.72
N LEU A 14 -21.70 -20.83 -15.19
CA LEU A 14 -22.93 -20.46 -15.87
C LEU A 14 -22.89 -18.95 -16.19
N GLY A 15 -23.12 -18.60 -17.45
CA GLY A 15 -23.14 -17.23 -17.92
C GLY A 15 -24.39 -16.47 -17.47
N LEU A 16 -24.20 -15.22 -17.03
CA LEU A 16 -25.22 -14.18 -17.05
C LEU A 16 -24.66 -12.95 -17.77
N LEU A 17 -25.41 -12.56 -18.79
CA LEU A 17 -25.20 -11.48 -19.73
C LEU A 17 -25.53 -10.14 -19.08
N LEU A 18 -24.60 -9.18 -19.05
CA LEU A 18 -24.95 -7.76 -19.07
C LEU A 18 -23.84 -6.92 -19.72
N LEU A 19 -24.20 -6.23 -20.79
CA LEU A 19 -23.39 -5.26 -21.51
C LEU A 19 -23.05 -4.06 -20.60
N LEU A 20 -21.80 -3.60 -20.65
CA LEU A 20 -21.45 -2.17 -20.64
C LEU A 20 -20.10 -2.00 -21.35
N ALA A 21 -20.12 -1.23 -22.44
CA ALA A 21 -18.95 -0.80 -23.17
C ALA A 21 -18.36 0.45 -22.49
N SER A 22 -17.05 0.42 -22.20
CA SER A 22 -16.28 1.60 -21.82
C SER A 22 -14.86 1.45 -22.38
N ALA A 23 -14.43 2.46 -23.12
CA ALA A 23 -13.26 2.48 -23.98
C ALA A 23 -11.93 2.45 -23.22
N CYS A 24 -10.93 1.83 -23.84
CA CYS A 24 -9.51 1.95 -23.51
C CYS A 24 -8.96 3.23 -24.18
N PRO A 25 -8.26 4.15 -23.47
CA PRO A 25 -7.44 5.14 -24.14
C PRO A 25 -6.00 4.61 -24.36
N ASP A 26 -5.59 4.59 -25.63
CA ASP A 26 -4.20 4.41 -26.07
C ASP A 26 -3.29 5.56 -25.59
N PRO A 27 -1.98 5.31 -25.40
CA PRO A 27 -1.01 6.33 -24.99
C PRO A 27 -0.56 7.23 -26.17
N PRO A 28 -0.29 8.53 -25.98
CA PRO A 28 0.24 9.36 -27.05
C PRO A 28 1.76 9.20 -27.19
N ALA A 29 2.17 8.92 -28.42
CA ALA A 29 3.53 9.03 -28.91
C ALA A 29 3.94 10.49 -29.15
N GLY A 30 5.22 10.77 -28.87
CA GLY A 30 6.13 11.63 -29.63
C GLY A 30 5.62 12.98 -30.14
N GLY A 31 5.95 14.06 -29.42
CA GLY A 31 5.86 15.44 -29.88
C GLY A 31 7.22 16.10 -30.00
N THR A 32 7.80 16.07 -31.20
CA THR A 32 8.97 16.87 -31.59
C THR A 32 8.58 18.35 -31.59
N THR A 33 9.30 19.19 -30.83
CA THR A 33 9.17 20.65 -30.90
C THR A 33 10.33 21.25 -31.67
N THR A 34 10.04 21.62 -32.92
CA THR A 34 10.76 22.62 -33.69
C THR A 34 10.55 24.00 -33.06
N THR A 35 11.63 24.70 -32.72
CA THR A 35 11.59 26.15 -32.50
C THR A 35 12.34 26.84 -33.64
N THR A 36 11.59 27.67 -34.36
CA THR A 36 12.04 28.58 -35.41
C THR A 36 12.57 29.89 -34.82
N SER A 37 13.63 30.37 -35.47
CA SER A 37 14.31 31.66 -35.30
C SER A 37 13.44 32.89 -35.61
N ASP A 38 13.69 33.99 -34.87
CA ASP A 38 13.96 35.36 -35.36
C ASP A 38 14.30 36.23 -34.12
N GLY A 39 15.51 36.82 -33.99
CA GLY A 39 15.89 38.16 -34.47
C GLY A 39 15.49 39.24 -33.44
N SER A 40 16.28 40.19 -32.94
CA SER A 40 17.47 40.88 -33.42
C SER A 40 17.91 41.96 -32.39
N THR A 41 19.24 42.20 -32.26
CA THR A 41 19.96 43.48 -31.96
C THR A 41 19.78 44.17 -30.58
N THR A 42 20.80 44.76 -29.92
CA THR A 42 21.93 45.61 -30.38
C THR A 42 23.15 45.63 -29.41
N ASP A 43 24.33 45.82 -30.01
CA ASP A 43 25.51 46.67 -29.66
C ASP A 43 26.35 46.49 -28.38
N ALA A 44 27.62 46.11 -28.58
CA ALA A 44 28.77 47.00 -28.33
C ALA A 44 30.02 46.55 -29.12
N VAL A 45 30.37 47.33 -30.14
CA VAL A 45 31.65 47.33 -30.86
C VAL A 45 32.65 48.19 -30.12
N THR A 46 33.88 47.69 -29.93
CA THR A 46 35.08 48.54 -29.99
C THR A 46 36.28 47.74 -30.48
N THR A 47 36.80 48.16 -31.63
CA THR A 47 38.07 47.81 -32.25
C THR A 47 39.19 48.69 -31.70
N PHE A 48 40.44 48.21 -31.67
CA PHE A 48 41.64 49.00 -31.98
C PHE A 48 42.86 48.09 -32.26
N THR A 49 43.77 48.59 -33.10
CA THR A 49 44.71 47.90 -34.00
C THR A 49 46.21 48.06 -33.63
N THR A 50 47.05 47.30 -34.36
CA THR A 50 48.50 47.48 -34.71
C THR A 50 49.52 46.81 -33.74
N SER A 51 50.67 46.23 -34.13
CA SER A 51 51.57 46.30 -35.31
C SER A 51 52.46 45.04 -35.43
N GLY A 52 52.98 44.73 -36.63
CA GLY A 52 54.04 43.71 -36.90
C GLY A 52 55.46 44.14 -36.43
N PRO A 53 56.58 43.50 -36.87
CA PRO A 53 56.87 43.13 -38.28
C PRO A 53 57.63 41.79 -38.52
N GLU A 54 57.74 41.42 -39.80
CA GLU A 54 58.67 40.42 -40.37
C GLU A 54 60.14 40.91 -40.45
N PRO A 55 61.10 40.02 -40.76
CA PRO A 55 61.79 40.10 -42.06
C PRO A 55 62.02 38.72 -42.73
N SER A 56 61.79 38.59 -44.04
CA SER A 56 62.70 38.80 -45.20
C SER A 56 63.82 37.77 -45.42
N SER A 57 63.74 37.17 -46.61
CA SER A 57 64.74 36.39 -47.35
C SER A 57 66.03 37.18 -47.67
N THR A 58 67.16 36.46 -47.79
CA THR A 58 68.21 36.71 -48.79
C THR A 58 69.00 35.43 -49.13
N ASP A 59 69.20 35.26 -50.43
CA ASP A 59 69.92 34.20 -51.14
C ASP A 59 71.44 34.48 -51.32
N VAL A 60 72.12 33.47 -51.90
CA VAL A 60 73.42 33.46 -52.62
C VAL A 60 74.74 33.46 -51.82
N SER A 61 75.46 32.32 -51.84
CA SER A 61 76.68 32.16 -52.66
C SER A 61 77.49 30.92 -52.31
N ALA A 62 77.67 30.08 -53.33
CA ALA A 62 78.73 29.09 -53.40
C ALA A 62 80.11 29.75 -53.37
N THR A 63 81.05 29.14 -52.64
CA THR A 63 82.49 29.35 -52.84
C THR A 63 83.16 28.00 -53.03
N SER A 64 83.59 27.73 -54.25
CA SER A 64 84.67 26.78 -54.55
C SER A 64 85.97 27.25 -53.90
N GLY A 65 86.77 26.30 -53.43
CA GLY A 65 88.16 26.58 -53.08
C GLY A 65 88.93 25.37 -52.56
N VAL A 66 89.49 24.59 -53.50
CA VAL A 66 90.83 23.96 -53.45
C VAL A 66 91.12 23.11 -52.21
N GLY A 67 91.20 21.79 -52.32
CA GLY A 67 92.24 21.11 -53.08
C GLY A 67 93.52 21.02 -52.24
N SER A 68 93.70 19.93 -51.50
CA SER A 68 95.04 19.42 -51.23
C SER A 68 95.04 17.90 -51.30
N SER A 69 95.63 17.45 -52.40
CA SER A 69 96.15 16.11 -52.59
C SER A 69 97.09 15.78 -51.44
N GLY A 70 96.82 14.66 -50.78
CA GLY A 70 97.73 13.98 -49.86
C GLY A 70 97.61 12.49 -50.11
N THR A 71 98.18 12.01 -51.22
CA THR A 71 98.41 10.59 -51.46
C THR A 71 99.72 10.18 -50.78
N ALA A 72 99.60 9.37 -49.74
CA ALA A 72 100.55 8.35 -49.26
C ALA A 72 99.84 7.75 -48.03
N ASP A 73 99.23 6.58 -48.17
CA ASP A 73 99.93 5.32 -47.88
C ASP A 73 100.63 5.41 -46.51
N ASP A 74 99.78 5.49 -45.48
CA ASP A 74 100.10 5.00 -44.16
C ASP A 74 99.12 3.86 -43.91
N THR A 75 99.55 2.63 -44.21
CA THR A 75 98.79 1.39 -44.03
C THR A 75 98.73 0.97 -42.56
N THR A 76 98.47 1.95 -41.71
CA THR A 76 97.80 1.81 -40.42
C THR A 76 96.84 3.00 -40.27
N GLY A 77 95.85 3.08 -41.16
CA GLY A 77 94.72 3.98 -40.96
C GLY A 77 94.12 3.66 -39.60
N GLU A 78 93.98 4.66 -38.73
CA GLU A 78 93.20 4.47 -37.51
C GLU A 78 91.83 3.90 -37.91
N PRO A 79 91.36 2.84 -37.24
CA PRO A 79 90.04 2.28 -37.52
C PRO A 79 89.02 3.42 -37.46
N ALA A 80 88.23 3.57 -38.53
CA ALA A 80 87.39 4.73 -38.74
C ALA A 80 86.00 4.28 -39.18
N CYS A 81 85.06 4.41 -38.26
CA CYS A 81 83.67 4.03 -38.48
C CYS A 81 83.02 4.79 -39.64
N GLY A 82 82.28 4.06 -40.49
CA GLY A 82 81.51 4.59 -41.61
C GLY A 82 82.30 4.63 -42.93
N ASN A 83 83.36 3.84 -43.06
CA ASN A 83 84.16 3.75 -44.28
C ASN A 83 83.75 2.55 -45.19
N GLY A 84 82.86 1.69 -44.70
CA GLY A 84 82.35 0.49 -45.36
C GLY A 84 83.24 -0.75 -45.19
N ILE A 85 84.18 -0.75 -44.24
CA ILE A 85 85.12 -1.84 -43.97
C ILE A 85 85.20 -2.05 -42.47
N VAL A 86 84.84 -3.25 -42.00
CA VAL A 86 84.94 -3.61 -40.58
C VAL A 86 86.40 -3.75 -40.15
N GLU A 87 86.88 -2.84 -39.32
CA GLU A 87 88.27 -2.75 -38.85
C GLU A 87 88.35 -2.46 -37.33
N GLY A 88 89.41 -2.92 -36.66
CA GLY A 88 89.60 -2.64 -35.23
C GLY A 88 88.53 -3.28 -34.33
N ASP A 89 87.86 -2.44 -33.53
CA ASP A 89 86.83 -2.83 -32.56
C ASP A 89 85.39 -2.69 -33.12
N GLU A 90 85.24 -2.36 -34.40
CA GLU A 90 83.94 -2.24 -35.08
C GLU A 90 83.21 -3.59 -35.14
N GLN A 91 81.91 -3.58 -34.85
CA GLN A 91 81.07 -4.78 -34.93
C GLN A 91 80.44 -4.91 -36.33
N CYS A 92 80.31 -3.80 -37.04
CA CYS A 92 79.81 -3.68 -38.41
C CYS A 92 80.35 -2.38 -39.03
N ASP A 93 80.31 -2.26 -40.36
CA ASP A 93 80.53 -0.99 -41.06
C ASP A 93 79.87 -1.06 -42.43
N ASP A 94 78.66 -0.51 -42.52
CA ASP A 94 77.88 -0.38 -43.77
C ASP A 94 78.07 1.00 -44.44
N GLY A 95 79.06 1.78 -43.99
CA GLY A 95 79.37 3.13 -44.44
C GLY A 95 78.54 4.24 -43.76
N ARG A 96 77.30 3.96 -43.38
CA ARG A 96 76.40 4.81 -42.56
C ARG A 96 75.46 3.91 -41.75
N GLN A 97 74.68 4.50 -40.84
CA GLN A 97 73.57 3.80 -40.21
C GLN A 97 72.71 3.01 -41.21
N SER A 98 72.47 1.75 -40.86
CA SER A 98 71.69 0.78 -41.62
C SER A 98 70.82 -0.06 -40.67
N ALA A 99 69.97 -0.93 -41.22
CA ALA A 99 69.13 -1.83 -40.42
C ALA A 99 69.91 -2.83 -39.54
N ARG A 100 71.23 -2.88 -39.62
CA ARG A 100 72.11 -3.80 -38.89
C ARG A 100 73.34 -3.13 -38.27
N CYS A 101 73.49 -1.81 -38.45
CA CYS A 101 74.69 -1.10 -38.05
C CYS A 101 74.35 0.33 -37.62
N ASP A 102 74.84 0.73 -36.46
CA ASP A 102 74.67 2.08 -35.91
C ASP A 102 75.71 3.06 -36.47
N ASP A 103 75.52 4.34 -36.19
CA ASP A 103 76.42 5.40 -36.66
C ASP A 103 77.80 5.38 -35.96
N ASP A 104 77.96 4.63 -34.88
CA ASP A 104 79.23 4.40 -34.18
C ASP A 104 79.81 2.98 -34.43
N CYS A 105 79.27 2.26 -35.41
CA CYS A 105 79.74 0.94 -35.86
C CYS A 105 79.55 -0.19 -34.83
N THR A 106 78.59 -0.03 -33.91
CA THR A 106 77.98 -1.14 -33.16
C THR A 106 76.84 -1.80 -33.95
N LEU A 107 76.49 -3.03 -33.57
CA LEU A 107 75.34 -3.72 -34.14
C LEU A 107 74.04 -3.06 -33.64
N ALA A 108 73.23 -2.59 -34.60
CA ALA A 108 71.91 -2.02 -34.34
C ALA A 108 71.07 -2.94 -33.46
N THR A 109 70.92 -2.56 -32.19
CA THR A 109 70.23 -3.34 -31.17
C THR A 109 69.48 -2.42 -30.23
N CYS A 110 68.14 -2.50 -30.27
CA CYS A 110 67.31 -1.81 -29.31
C CYS A 110 67.76 -2.00 -27.85
N GLY A 111 67.96 -0.88 -27.15
CA GLY A 111 68.41 -0.78 -25.77
C GLY A 111 69.91 -0.50 -25.62
N ASP A 112 70.62 -0.13 -26.68
CA ASP A 112 72.04 0.25 -26.63
C ASP A 112 72.27 1.75 -26.41
N GLY A 113 71.19 2.55 -26.38
CA GLY A 113 71.20 3.99 -26.18
C GLY A 113 71.43 4.81 -27.45
N LEU A 114 71.38 4.19 -28.64
CA LEU A 114 71.57 4.84 -29.94
C LEU A 114 70.36 4.64 -30.83
N VAL A 115 69.62 5.72 -31.11
CA VAL A 115 68.44 5.64 -31.97
C VAL A 115 68.81 5.27 -33.42
N ASN A 116 68.32 4.13 -33.88
CA ASN A 116 68.47 3.66 -35.26
C ASN A 116 67.14 3.54 -36.02
N ALA A 117 66.76 4.65 -36.65
CA ALA A 117 65.56 4.73 -37.48
C ALA A 117 65.60 3.78 -38.71
N ALA A 118 66.78 3.40 -39.19
CA ALA A 118 66.91 2.44 -40.30
C ALA A 118 66.67 0.98 -39.85
N ALA A 119 66.91 0.68 -38.57
CA ALA A 119 66.55 -0.59 -37.92
C ALA A 119 65.09 -0.62 -37.44
N GLY A 120 64.40 0.53 -37.43
CA GLY A 120 62.99 0.66 -37.07
C GLY A 120 62.76 1.23 -35.67
N GLU A 121 63.80 1.72 -35.00
CA GLU A 121 63.72 2.30 -33.67
C GLU A 121 63.16 3.73 -33.74
N ALA A 122 62.15 4.00 -32.92
CA ALA A 122 61.58 5.34 -32.76
C ALA A 122 62.26 6.14 -31.63
N CYS A 123 62.87 5.43 -30.68
CA CYS A 123 63.60 5.92 -29.53
C CYS A 123 64.61 4.84 -29.08
N ASP A 124 65.59 5.21 -28.25
CA ASP A 124 66.46 4.27 -27.55
C ASP A 124 67.09 4.99 -26.35
N ASP A 125 66.48 4.81 -25.18
CA ASP A 125 66.96 5.38 -23.92
C ASP A 125 67.84 4.39 -23.12
N GLY A 126 68.33 3.32 -23.76
CA GLY A 126 69.07 2.24 -23.11
C GLY A 126 68.18 1.23 -22.38
N GLY A 127 66.89 1.16 -22.76
CA GLY A 127 65.86 0.32 -22.18
C GLY A 127 64.52 1.05 -22.02
N GLU A 128 63.60 0.43 -21.28
CA GLU A 128 62.30 1.04 -20.94
C GLU A 128 62.47 2.34 -20.15
N SER A 129 61.78 3.40 -20.60
CA SER A 129 61.78 4.74 -20.03
C SER A 129 60.38 5.36 -20.11
N ALA A 130 60.20 6.55 -19.52
CA ALA A 130 58.93 7.29 -19.60
C ALA A 130 58.55 7.73 -21.03
N THR A 131 59.44 7.60 -22.01
CA THR A 131 59.22 7.98 -23.41
C THR A 131 59.53 6.87 -24.40
N CYS A 132 60.09 5.75 -23.95
CA CYS A 132 60.56 4.67 -24.81
C CYS A 132 60.24 3.30 -24.24
N ASP A 133 59.68 2.43 -25.06
CA ASP A 133 59.38 1.05 -24.67
C ASP A 133 60.63 0.17 -24.76
N ALA A 134 60.58 -0.98 -24.09
CA ALA A 134 61.67 -1.96 -24.11
C ALA A 134 61.97 -2.54 -25.51
N ASN A 135 61.09 -2.34 -26.49
CA ASN A 135 61.22 -2.74 -27.89
C ASN A 135 61.53 -1.54 -28.82
N CYS A 136 61.87 -0.38 -28.27
CA CYS A 136 62.23 0.85 -28.99
C CYS A 136 61.10 1.46 -29.82
N THR A 137 59.84 1.19 -29.44
CA THR A 137 58.68 1.99 -29.83
C THR A 137 58.47 3.14 -28.84
N MET A 138 57.69 4.14 -29.26
CA MET A 138 57.37 5.28 -28.41
C MET A 138 56.36 4.88 -27.35
N ALA A 139 56.69 5.09 -26.08
CA ALA A 139 55.80 4.80 -24.97
C ALA A 139 54.44 5.48 -25.13
N THR A 140 53.43 4.69 -25.46
CA THR A 140 52.08 5.17 -25.75
C THR A 140 51.06 4.16 -25.26
N CYS A 141 50.25 4.57 -24.29
CA CYS A 141 49.13 3.75 -23.83
C CYS A 141 48.20 3.32 -24.99
N GLY A 142 47.95 2.02 -25.09
CA GLY A 142 47.09 1.39 -26.09
C GLY A 142 47.85 0.86 -27.30
N ASP A 143 49.18 0.73 -27.23
CA ASP A 143 50.02 0.17 -28.30
C ASP A 143 50.31 -1.32 -28.13
N SER A 144 49.69 -1.96 -27.13
CA SER A 144 49.89 -3.36 -26.73
C SER A 144 51.28 -3.68 -26.15
N THR A 145 52.02 -2.68 -25.70
CA THR A 145 53.31 -2.83 -25.03
C THR A 145 53.29 -2.14 -23.67
N THR A 146 53.09 -2.90 -22.60
CA THR A 146 53.07 -2.32 -21.25
C THR A 146 54.41 -1.69 -20.87
N ASN A 147 54.38 -0.40 -20.53
CA ASN A 147 55.53 0.37 -20.09
C ASN A 147 55.34 0.91 -18.66
N ALA A 148 55.93 0.20 -17.69
CA ALA A 148 55.81 0.57 -16.28
C ALA A 148 56.54 1.88 -15.96
N ALA A 149 57.60 2.23 -16.68
CA ALA A 149 58.32 3.49 -16.52
C ALA A 149 57.53 4.72 -16.99
N ALA A 150 56.64 4.55 -17.97
CA ALA A 150 55.67 5.56 -18.41
C ALA A 150 54.44 5.67 -17.49
N GLY A 151 54.27 4.71 -16.57
CA GLY A 151 53.19 4.68 -15.58
C GLY A 151 52.05 3.73 -15.92
N GLU A 152 52.19 2.92 -16.98
CA GLU A 152 51.18 1.96 -17.40
C GLU A 152 51.14 0.76 -16.44
N GLN A 153 49.94 0.35 -16.08
CA GLN A 153 49.68 -0.84 -15.26
C GLN A 153 49.40 -2.07 -16.13
N CYS A 154 48.87 -1.84 -17.32
CA CYS A 154 48.53 -2.80 -18.36
C CYS A 154 48.60 -2.09 -19.73
N ASP A 155 48.65 -2.86 -20.82
CA ASP A 155 48.38 -2.32 -22.15
C ASP A 155 47.89 -3.46 -23.06
N ASP A 156 46.57 -3.58 -23.17
CA ASP A 156 45.91 -4.58 -24.02
C ASP A 156 45.47 -3.99 -25.38
N GLY A 157 45.96 -2.80 -25.74
CA GLY A 157 45.55 -2.11 -26.97
C GLY A 157 44.23 -1.33 -26.85
N GLY A 158 43.87 -0.90 -25.64
CA GLY A 158 42.63 -0.20 -25.29
C GLY A 158 41.80 -0.97 -24.23
N PHE A 159 40.50 -0.68 -24.16
CA PHE A 159 39.60 -1.34 -23.19
C PHE A 159 39.62 -2.87 -23.29
N SER A 160 39.97 -3.52 -22.18
CA SER A 160 39.91 -4.96 -21.99
C SER A 160 39.26 -5.27 -20.64
N PRO A 161 38.92 -6.54 -20.35
CA PRO A 161 38.43 -6.94 -19.03
C PRO A 161 39.42 -6.73 -17.87
N GLY A 162 40.67 -6.35 -18.15
CA GLY A 162 41.70 -6.10 -17.14
C GLY A 162 42.44 -4.78 -17.33
N CYS A 163 42.03 -3.94 -18.29
CA CYS A 163 42.75 -2.74 -18.68
C CYS A 163 41.81 -1.65 -19.18
N ASP A 164 41.98 -0.44 -18.67
CA ASP A 164 41.26 0.75 -19.12
C ASP A 164 41.95 1.41 -20.32
N ASP A 165 41.30 2.41 -20.91
CA ASP A 165 41.84 3.13 -22.07
C ASP A 165 42.96 4.12 -21.73
N ASP A 166 43.17 4.39 -20.44
CA ASP A 166 44.31 5.16 -19.91
C ASP A 166 45.40 4.27 -19.28
N CYS A 167 45.33 2.95 -19.53
CA CYS A 167 46.31 1.95 -19.10
C CYS A 167 46.41 1.78 -17.57
N THR A 168 45.35 2.11 -16.84
CA THR A 168 45.13 1.60 -15.48
C THR A 168 44.45 0.23 -15.51
N PHE A 169 44.57 -0.50 -14.41
CA PHE A 169 43.77 -1.72 -14.25
C PHE A 169 42.30 -1.37 -14.10
N SER A 170 41.45 -2.05 -14.86
CA SER A 170 40.00 -1.91 -14.78
C SER A 170 39.49 -2.31 -13.40
N VAL A 171 39.14 -1.33 -12.57
CA VAL A 171 38.66 -1.54 -11.22
C VAL A 171 37.43 -0.66 -10.99
N CYS A 172 36.28 -1.31 -10.83
CA CYS A 172 35.07 -0.62 -10.40
C CYS A 172 35.30 0.38 -9.24
N GLY A 173 34.94 1.64 -9.48
CA GLY A 173 35.09 2.77 -8.59
C GLY A 173 36.38 3.57 -8.80
N ASP A 174 37.09 3.39 -9.93
CA ASP A 174 38.26 4.19 -10.28
C ASP A 174 37.93 5.46 -11.08
N GLY A 175 36.67 5.60 -11.51
CA GLY A 175 36.15 6.73 -12.28
C GLY A 175 36.32 6.59 -13.79
N VAL A 176 36.75 5.43 -14.28
CA VAL A 176 36.91 5.12 -15.71
C VAL A 176 35.95 3.99 -16.09
N LEU A 177 34.86 4.37 -16.77
CA LEU A 177 33.88 3.37 -17.23
C LEU A 177 34.48 2.39 -18.24
N ASN A 178 34.55 1.12 -17.87
CA ASN A 178 35.00 0.02 -18.71
C ASN A 178 33.92 -1.05 -18.96
N PRO A 179 33.16 -0.94 -20.07
CA PRO A 179 32.13 -1.92 -20.42
C PRO A 179 32.68 -3.33 -20.71
N ASN A 180 33.97 -3.46 -21.02
CA ASN A 180 34.59 -4.75 -21.31
C ASN A 180 34.94 -5.50 -20.01
N ALA A 181 35.13 -4.79 -18.90
CA ALA A 181 35.21 -5.35 -17.54
C ALA A 181 33.83 -5.70 -16.95
N GLY A 182 32.75 -5.24 -17.58
CA GLY A 182 31.36 -5.50 -17.18
C GLY A 182 30.70 -4.33 -16.44
N GLU A 183 31.36 -3.18 -16.40
CA GLU A 183 30.84 -1.97 -15.74
C GLU A 183 29.75 -1.32 -16.58
N ILE A 184 28.67 -0.92 -15.91
CA ILE A 184 27.55 -0.19 -16.52
C ILE A 184 27.69 1.31 -16.22
N CYS A 185 28.34 1.65 -15.11
CA CYS A 185 28.67 2.99 -14.66
C CYS A 185 29.99 2.93 -13.88
N ASP A 186 30.71 4.05 -13.80
CA ASP A 186 31.80 4.22 -12.85
C ASP A 186 31.93 5.70 -12.50
N ASP A 187 31.26 6.11 -11.43
CA ASP A 187 31.28 7.49 -10.94
C ASP A 187 32.42 7.72 -9.92
N GLY A 188 33.35 6.76 -9.78
CA GLY A 188 34.43 6.75 -8.78
C GLY A 188 33.98 6.45 -7.34
N ALA A 189 32.67 6.37 -7.10
CA ALA A 189 32.03 5.98 -5.85
C ALA A 189 30.55 5.66 -6.10
N GLU A 190 29.87 5.11 -5.09
CA GLU A 190 28.41 4.95 -5.11
C GLU A 190 27.71 6.31 -5.27
N THR A 191 26.75 6.37 -6.20
CA THR A 191 25.90 7.53 -6.47
C THR A 191 24.44 7.11 -6.58
N ALA A 192 23.53 8.08 -6.72
CA ALA A 192 22.11 7.79 -6.94
C ALA A 192 21.81 7.03 -8.25
N THR A 193 22.81 6.80 -9.11
CA THR A 193 22.68 6.09 -10.39
C THR A 193 23.66 4.94 -10.57
N CYS A 194 24.61 4.78 -9.64
CA CYS A 194 25.70 3.82 -9.77
C CYS A 194 25.96 3.14 -8.43
N ASP A 195 25.96 1.80 -8.44
CA ASP A 195 26.21 1.00 -7.26
C ASP A 195 27.69 0.82 -6.96
N SER A 196 27.97 0.36 -5.75
CA SER A 196 29.33 0.04 -5.31
C SER A 196 30.01 -1.07 -6.12
N ASP A 197 29.27 -1.84 -6.92
CA ASP A 197 29.76 -2.87 -7.83
C ASP A 197 29.67 -2.48 -9.32
N CYS A 198 29.45 -1.19 -9.60
CA CYS A 198 29.39 -0.62 -10.95
C CYS A 198 28.24 -1.16 -11.81
N THR A 199 27.23 -1.70 -11.14
CA THR A 199 25.90 -1.90 -11.72
C THR A 199 25.03 -0.65 -11.52
N SER A 200 23.89 -0.62 -12.20
CA SER A 200 23.02 0.55 -12.18
C SER A 200 22.13 0.53 -10.94
N ALA A 201 22.18 1.59 -10.14
CA ALA A 201 21.39 1.71 -8.91
C ALA A 201 19.90 1.52 -9.17
N GLN A 202 19.37 0.37 -8.77
CA GLN A 202 17.97 0.01 -8.92
C GLN A 202 17.49 -0.88 -7.79
N CYS A 203 16.53 -0.36 -7.01
CA CYS A 203 15.79 -1.17 -6.07
C CYS A 203 15.31 -2.53 -6.64
N GLY A 204 15.73 -3.61 -5.99
CA GLY A 204 15.47 -5.00 -6.33
C GLY A 204 16.60 -5.67 -7.12
N ASP A 205 17.77 -5.04 -7.26
CA ASP A 205 18.94 -5.63 -7.94
C ASP A 205 19.84 -6.47 -7.01
N GLY A 206 19.59 -6.42 -5.70
CA GLY A 206 20.32 -7.14 -4.67
C GLY A 206 21.54 -6.41 -4.11
N THR A 207 21.76 -5.15 -4.50
CA THR A 207 22.82 -4.29 -3.99
C THR A 207 22.21 -3.07 -3.30
N VAL A 208 22.50 -2.88 -2.01
CA VAL A 208 21.96 -1.74 -1.26
C VAL A 208 22.70 -0.46 -1.63
N ASN A 209 21.98 0.52 -2.16
CA ASN A 209 22.48 1.86 -2.45
C ASN A 209 21.83 2.94 -1.57
N MET A 210 22.52 3.30 -0.49
CA MET A 210 22.01 4.29 0.48
C MET A 210 21.95 5.70 -0.11
N VAL A 211 22.78 6.00 -1.12
CA VAL A 211 22.80 7.30 -1.81
C VAL A 211 21.59 7.45 -2.74
N ALA A 212 21.15 6.36 -3.36
CA ALA A 212 19.91 6.28 -4.15
C ALA A 212 18.64 6.26 -3.27
N GLY A 213 18.79 6.01 -1.97
CA GLY A 213 17.71 6.05 -0.97
C GLY A 213 17.21 4.69 -0.52
N GLU A 214 17.91 3.62 -0.88
CA GLU A 214 17.56 2.26 -0.50
C GLU A 214 18.03 1.98 0.94
N LEU A 215 17.16 1.42 1.77
CA LEU A 215 17.48 1.01 3.15
C LEU A 215 17.74 -0.49 3.25
N CYS A 216 17.28 -1.25 2.26
CA CYS A 216 17.49 -2.68 2.06
C CYS A 216 17.35 -2.99 0.56
N ASP A 217 17.95 -4.08 0.11
CA ASP A 217 17.75 -4.62 -1.23
C ASP A 217 18.10 -6.10 -1.20
N GLU A 218 17.07 -6.93 -1.04
CA GLU A 218 17.20 -8.37 -0.97
C GLU A 218 16.80 -9.03 -2.31
N GLY A 219 16.82 -8.27 -3.41
CA GLY A 219 16.40 -8.71 -4.74
C GLY A 219 14.87 -8.76 -4.92
N GLY A 220 14.13 -8.08 -4.04
CA GLY A 220 12.68 -8.02 -4.02
C GLY A 220 12.11 -7.93 -2.59
N GLN A 221 10.79 -8.11 -2.47
CA GLN A 221 10.09 -8.09 -1.19
C GLN A 221 10.47 -9.31 -0.33
N THR A 222 10.83 -9.07 0.94
CA THR A 222 11.12 -10.08 1.97
C THR A 222 10.51 -9.67 3.31
N GLU A 223 10.71 -10.50 4.34
CA GLU A 223 10.22 -10.21 5.71
C GLU A 223 10.81 -8.94 6.33
N THR A 224 11.92 -8.42 5.77
CA THR A 224 12.64 -7.25 6.28
C THR A 224 12.73 -6.12 5.27
N CYS A 225 12.29 -6.35 4.03
CA CYS A 225 12.45 -5.40 2.94
C CYS A 225 11.17 -5.29 2.10
N ASN A 226 10.71 -4.06 1.90
CA ASN A 226 9.60 -3.76 1.01
C ASN A 226 10.04 -3.75 -0.46
N LEU A 227 9.07 -3.78 -1.37
CA LEU A 227 9.34 -3.80 -2.81
C LEU A 227 9.93 -2.48 -3.34
N ASP A 228 9.83 -1.41 -2.56
CA ASP A 228 10.42 -0.11 -2.86
C ASP A 228 11.72 0.15 -2.08
N CYS A 229 12.32 -0.91 -1.51
CA CYS A 229 13.59 -0.88 -0.79
C CYS A 229 13.58 -0.03 0.49
N SER A 230 12.39 0.26 1.01
CA SER A 230 12.20 0.65 2.40
C SER A 230 12.20 -0.58 3.33
N LEU A 231 12.53 -0.37 4.60
CA LEU A 231 12.46 -1.47 5.58
C LEU A 231 11.01 -1.86 5.81
N ALA A 232 10.73 -3.16 5.78
CA ALA A 232 9.41 -3.68 6.08
C ALA A 232 9.01 -3.37 7.52
N GLY A 233 7.79 -2.88 7.71
CA GLY A 233 7.18 -2.85 9.03
C GLY A 233 5.78 -2.28 9.04
N CYS A 234 4.94 -2.92 9.84
CA CYS A 234 3.55 -2.51 10.01
C CYS A 234 3.38 -1.01 10.35
N GLY A 235 2.53 -0.36 9.55
CA GLY A 235 2.19 1.06 9.64
C GLY A 235 3.07 1.96 8.76
N ASP A 236 3.86 1.40 7.85
CA ASP A 236 4.69 2.17 6.91
C ASP A 236 3.92 2.58 5.62
N GLY A 237 2.70 2.07 5.45
CA GLY A 237 1.82 2.32 4.31
C GLY A 237 2.11 1.45 3.08
N ILE A 238 2.92 0.40 3.23
CA ILE A 238 3.33 -0.50 2.16
C ILE A 238 3.05 -1.93 2.57
N LEU A 239 2.04 -2.54 1.96
CA LEU A 239 1.68 -3.93 2.24
C LEU A 239 2.82 -4.91 1.91
N ASN A 240 3.30 -5.59 2.95
CA ASN A 240 4.25 -6.69 2.87
C ASN A 240 3.63 -7.99 3.41
N MET A 241 3.39 -8.95 2.51
CA MET A 241 2.79 -10.25 2.86
C MET A 241 3.81 -11.32 3.29
N ALA A 242 5.06 -11.23 2.81
CA ALA A 242 6.20 -11.65 3.62
C ALA A 242 6.22 -10.69 4.83
N ALA A 243 6.86 -10.84 5.97
CA ALA A 243 6.65 -9.98 7.17
C ALA A 243 5.29 -10.19 7.85
N GLY A 244 4.26 -10.62 7.11
CA GLY A 244 3.00 -11.16 7.65
C GLY A 244 1.88 -10.14 7.79
N GLU A 245 1.93 -9.03 7.06
CA GLU A 245 0.87 -8.02 7.06
C GLU A 245 -0.29 -8.49 6.16
N GLU A 246 -1.52 -8.30 6.64
CA GLU A 246 -2.74 -8.55 5.86
C GLU A 246 -3.22 -7.27 5.17
N CYS A 247 -2.85 -6.11 5.71
CA CYS A 247 -3.04 -4.77 5.19
C CYS A 247 -1.94 -3.84 5.72
N ASP A 248 -1.71 -2.70 5.07
CA ASP A 248 -0.94 -1.60 5.67
C ASP A 248 -1.43 -0.27 5.09
N LEU A 249 -2.21 0.48 5.89
CA LEU A 249 -2.74 1.80 5.53
C LEU A 249 -2.12 2.91 6.37
N GLY A 250 -0.95 2.66 6.99
CA GLY A 250 -0.24 3.63 7.83
C GLY A 250 -0.80 3.76 9.26
N GLY A 251 -1.51 2.72 9.74
CA GLY A 251 -2.18 2.67 11.04
C GLY A 251 -3.68 2.34 10.93
N ASP A 252 -4.45 2.68 11.97
CA ASP A 252 -5.89 2.43 12.01
C ASP A 252 -6.63 3.09 10.84
N ALA A 253 -7.29 2.25 10.05
CA ALA A 253 -8.12 2.61 8.93
C ALA A 253 -9.37 1.72 8.91
N PRO A 254 -10.43 2.09 8.15
CA PRO A 254 -11.68 1.33 8.15
C PRO A 254 -11.60 -0.14 7.69
N ALA A 255 -10.45 -0.59 7.20
CA ALA A 255 -10.21 -1.95 6.71
C ALA A 255 -8.81 -2.45 7.10
N CYS A 256 -8.16 -1.80 8.06
CA CYS A 256 -6.83 -2.17 8.54
C CYS A 256 -6.61 -1.68 9.97
N ASP A 257 -6.18 -2.58 10.84
CA ASP A 257 -5.82 -2.25 12.22
C ASP A 257 -4.37 -1.75 12.30
N ALA A 258 -4.02 -1.03 13.36
CA ALA A 258 -2.65 -0.53 13.48
C ALA A 258 -1.59 -1.63 13.73
N ASP A 259 -1.98 -2.89 13.94
CA ASP A 259 -1.07 -4.05 13.94
C ASP A 259 -1.13 -4.85 12.62
N CYS A 260 -1.74 -4.27 11.58
CA CYS A 260 -1.73 -4.76 10.21
C CYS A 260 -2.53 -6.06 9.98
N THR A 261 -3.47 -6.34 10.87
CA THR A 261 -4.58 -7.26 10.61
C THR A 261 -5.73 -6.55 9.92
N ILE A 262 -6.57 -7.32 9.22
CA ILE A 262 -7.80 -6.77 8.65
C ILE A 262 -8.76 -6.46 9.79
N SER A 263 -9.28 -5.23 9.79
CA SER A 263 -10.29 -4.80 10.76
C SER A 263 -11.56 -5.62 10.63
N GLU A 264 -11.87 -6.38 11.67
CA GLU A 264 -13.10 -7.17 11.76
C GLU A 264 -13.65 -7.13 13.19
N CYS A 265 -14.89 -6.64 13.33
CA CYS A 265 -15.58 -6.75 14.62
C CYS A 265 -15.58 -8.20 15.15
N GLY A 266 -15.01 -8.38 16.34
CA GLY A 266 -14.76 -9.65 17.02
C GLY A 266 -13.31 -10.15 16.95
N ASP A 267 -12.36 -9.35 16.48
CA ASP A 267 -10.93 -9.71 16.39
C ASP A 267 -10.11 -9.36 17.64
N THR A 268 -10.75 -8.80 18.68
CA THR A 268 -10.16 -8.31 19.94
C THR A 268 -9.31 -7.04 19.81
N TYR A 269 -9.31 -6.41 18.64
CA TYR A 269 -8.71 -5.11 18.38
C TYR A 269 -9.81 -4.06 18.29
N VAL A 270 -9.64 -2.92 18.97
CA VAL A 270 -10.62 -1.83 18.88
C VAL A 270 -10.15 -0.84 17.82
N ASN A 271 -10.86 -0.77 16.69
CA ASN A 271 -10.57 0.15 15.60
C ASN A 271 -11.67 1.22 15.43
N PRO A 272 -11.47 2.43 16.01
CA PRO A 272 -12.41 3.54 15.86
C PRO A 272 -12.58 4.02 14.41
N ALA A 273 -11.61 3.76 13.53
CA ALA A 273 -11.72 4.12 12.11
C ALA A 273 -12.64 3.17 11.34
N ALA A 274 -12.77 1.92 11.77
CA ALA A 274 -13.76 0.96 11.30
C ALA A 274 -15.17 1.21 11.90
N GLY A 275 -15.25 2.06 12.93
CA GLY A 275 -16.50 2.42 13.61
C GLY A 275 -16.77 1.60 14.86
N GLU A 276 -15.76 0.95 15.41
CA GLU A 276 -15.86 0.14 16.62
C GLU A 276 -15.69 1.02 17.86
N ASP A 277 -16.65 0.93 18.78
CA ASP A 277 -16.56 1.54 20.11
C ASP A 277 -15.94 0.59 21.15
N CYS A 278 -15.99 -0.71 20.89
CA CYS A 278 -15.44 -1.79 21.68
C CYS A 278 -15.18 -3.03 20.82
N ASP A 279 -14.29 -3.92 21.26
CA ASP A 279 -14.08 -5.24 20.64
C ASP A 279 -13.53 -6.20 21.68
N ASP A 280 -14.44 -6.96 22.30
CA ASP A 280 -14.08 -7.98 23.29
C ASP A 280 -13.95 -9.38 22.64
N GLY A 281 -13.89 -9.46 21.31
CA GLY A 281 -13.87 -10.68 20.51
C GLY A 281 -15.23 -11.39 20.37
N MET A 282 -16.16 -11.12 21.28
CA MET A 282 -17.55 -11.59 21.29
C MET A 282 -18.42 -10.60 22.08
N GLN A 283 -19.75 -10.75 21.99
CA GLN A 283 -20.67 -9.99 22.84
C GLN A 283 -20.34 -10.19 24.34
N THR A 284 -20.20 -9.09 25.07
CA THR A 284 -20.02 -9.04 26.53
C THR A 284 -21.07 -8.12 27.17
N ALA A 285 -21.02 -7.95 28.49
CA ALA A 285 -21.92 -7.01 29.18
C ALA A 285 -21.65 -5.53 28.86
N THR A 286 -20.58 -5.23 28.12
CA THR A 286 -20.16 -3.87 27.76
C THR A 286 -20.04 -3.66 26.26
N CYS A 287 -20.14 -4.72 25.46
CA CYS A 287 -19.91 -4.70 24.03
C CYS A 287 -20.91 -5.58 23.30
N ASP A 288 -21.53 -5.04 22.26
CA ASP A 288 -22.47 -5.75 21.41
C ASP A 288 -21.76 -6.59 20.35
N MET A 289 -22.55 -7.36 19.60
CA MET A 289 -22.01 -8.26 18.57
C MET A 289 -21.53 -7.52 17.31
N ASP A 290 -21.92 -6.27 17.14
CA ASP A 290 -21.47 -5.38 16.07
C ASP A 290 -20.49 -4.31 16.58
N CYS A 291 -19.88 -4.54 17.75
CA CYS A 291 -18.81 -3.72 18.29
C CYS A 291 -19.22 -2.28 18.66
N THR A 292 -20.52 -2.07 18.86
CA THR A 292 -21.05 -0.92 19.58
C THR A 292 -21.04 -1.17 21.08
N THR A 293 -20.97 -0.10 21.86
CA THR A 293 -21.11 -0.21 23.32
C THR A 293 -22.52 -0.65 23.68
N ALA A 294 -22.63 -1.65 24.55
CA ALA A 294 -23.92 -2.17 25.02
C ALA A 294 -24.71 -1.09 25.77
N VAL A 295 -25.71 -0.50 25.10
CA VAL A 295 -26.58 0.53 25.66
C VAL A 295 -28.00 0.38 25.12
N CYS A 296 -28.88 -0.15 25.95
CA CYS A 296 -30.33 0.01 25.91
C CYS A 296 -30.84 1.23 25.14
N GLY A 297 -31.60 0.96 24.08
CA GLY A 297 -32.07 1.90 23.08
C GLY A 297 -31.16 2.00 21.85
N ASP A 298 -30.23 1.07 21.63
CA ASP A 298 -29.30 1.06 20.48
C ASP A 298 -29.71 0.09 19.36
N LEU A 299 -30.87 -0.56 19.49
CA LEU A 299 -31.43 -1.62 18.63
C LEU A 299 -30.81 -3.01 18.82
N TYR A 300 -29.86 -3.19 19.73
CA TYR A 300 -29.21 -4.46 20.01
C TYR A 300 -29.60 -4.99 21.39
N ILE A 301 -30.22 -6.17 21.44
CA ILE A 301 -30.54 -6.78 22.73
C ILE A 301 -29.31 -7.50 23.27
N ASN A 302 -28.75 -6.99 24.37
CA ASN A 302 -27.62 -7.57 25.08
C ASN A 302 -28.02 -8.15 26.45
N TYR A 303 -28.32 -9.45 26.45
CA TYR A 303 -28.69 -10.17 27.68
C TYR A 303 -27.59 -10.20 28.74
N LEU A 304 -26.32 -10.06 28.34
CA LEU A 304 -25.18 -10.02 29.27
C LEU A 304 -25.08 -8.66 29.98
N ALA A 305 -25.49 -7.59 29.31
CA ALA A 305 -25.62 -6.24 29.86
C ALA A 305 -26.87 -6.09 30.77
N GLY A 306 -27.78 -7.09 30.74
CA GLY A 306 -29.00 -7.13 31.55
C GLY A 306 -30.25 -6.65 30.80
N GLU A 307 -30.17 -6.51 29.48
CA GLU A 307 -31.27 -6.08 28.63
C GLU A 307 -32.20 -7.24 28.34
N SER A 308 -33.51 -6.99 28.47
CA SER A 308 -34.55 -7.96 28.11
C SER A 308 -35.38 -7.53 26.90
N CYS A 309 -35.25 -6.27 26.50
CA CYS A 309 -35.79 -5.65 25.30
C CYS A 309 -34.86 -4.50 24.86
N ASP A 310 -35.03 -4.08 23.61
CA ASP A 310 -34.46 -2.87 23.03
C ASP A 310 -35.38 -2.42 21.88
N ASP A 311 -35.85 -1.16 21.90
CA ASP A 311 -36.71 -0.58 20.85
C ASP A 311 -36.06 0.64 20.15
N GLY A 312 -34.75 0.79 20.29
CA GLY A 312 -33.95 1.81 19.61
C GLY A 312 -34.08 3.21 20.18
N ASN A 313 -34.67 3.36 21.37
CA ASN A 313 -34.67 4.60 22.10
C ASN A 313 -34.86 4.36 23.62
N MET A 314 -35.02 5.44 24.39
CA MET A 314 -35.21 5.40 25.86
C MET A 314 -36.50 6.13 26.28
N ASP A 315 -37.46 6.25 25.36
CA ASP A 315 -38.75 6.86 25.64
C ASP A 315 -39.59 5.85 26.44
N PRO A 316 -40.12 6.23 27.61
CA PRO A 316 -40.96 5.33 28.36
C PRO A 316 -42.29 5.11 27.61
N THR A 317 -42.82 3.88 27.65
CA THR A 317 -44.17 3.46 27.21
C THR A 317 -44.39 3.16 25.73
N ASP A 318 -43.37 3.09 24.89
CA ASP A 318 -43.48 2.67 23.48
C ASP A 318 -42.90 1.28 23.17
N GLY A 319 -42.37 0.58 24.17
CA GLY A 319 -41.99 -0.83 24.05
C GLY A 319 -41.06 -1.31 25.16
N CYS A 320 -40.06 -0.50 25.51
CA CYS A 320 -39.00 -0.83 26.43
C CYS A 320 -38.67 0.36 27.35
N ASP A 321 -38.86 0.21 28.67
CA ASP A 321 -38.42 1.21 29.66
C ASP A 321 -37.37 0.59 30.58
N ALA A 322 -36.24 1.28 30.74
CA ALA A 322 -35.09 0.80 31.52
C ALA A 322 -34.71 -0.67 31.20
N CYS A 323 -34.75 -1.02 29.91
CA CYS A 323 -34.32 -2.32 29.37
C CYS A 323 -35.20 -3.49 29.81
N GLN A 324 -36.42 -3.17 30.26
CA GLN A 324 -37.47 -4.10 30.64
C GLN A 324 -38.72 -3.81 29.80
N ALA A 325 -39.37 -4.88 29.33
CA ALA A 325 -40.55 -4.73 28.46
C ALA A 325 -41.66 -3.97 29.20
N ASP A 326 -42.20 -2.94 28.54
CA ASP A 326 -43.27 -2.12 29.13
C ASP A 326 -44.59 -2.90 29.24
N THR A 327 -45.29 -2.72 30.36
CA THR A 327 -46.72 -3.05 30.45
C THR A 327 -47.52 -1.80 30.06
N PRO A 328 -48.44 -1.85 29.06
CA PRO A 328 -49.18 -0.67 28.64
C PRO A 328 -49.93 -0.04 29.83
N PRO A 329 -50.02 1.30 29.96
CA PRO A 329 -50.62 1.97 31.12
C PRO A 329 -52.12 1.69 31.34
N SER A 330 -52.80 1.07 30.36
CA SER A 330 -54.19 0.62 30.48
C SER A 330 -54.33 -0.89 30.68
N CYS A 331 -53.26 -1.60 31.01
CA CYS A 331 -53.23 -3.02 31.32
C CYS A 331 -52.79 -3.27 32.77
N VAL A 332 -53.35 -4.29 33.41
CA VAL A 332 -52.91 -4.78 34.72
C VAL A 332 -52.75 -6.30 34.70
N PHE A 333 -51.64 -6.82 35.23
CA PHE A 333 -51.43 -8.27 35.30
C PHE A 333 -52.05 -8.85 36.58
N VAL A 334 -53.15 -9.60 36.44
CA VAL A 334 -53.91 -10.17 37.56
C VAL A 334 -54.48 -11.52 37.16
N ASN A 335 -54.51 -12.48 38.09
CA ASN A 335 -55.05 -13.83 37.88
C ASN A 335 -54.46 -14.55 36.64
N GLY A 336 -53.21 -14.24 36.28
CA GLY A 336 -52.51 -14.89 35.17
C GLY A 336 -52.69 -14.24 33.79
N PHE A 337 -53.37 -13.09 33.69
CA PHE A 337 -53.60 -12.39 32.41
C PHE A 337 -53.28 -10.90 32.50
N ASN A 338 -52.90 -10.31 31.36
CA ASN A 338 -52.86 -8.86 31.16
C ASN A 338 -54.26 -8.35 30.82
N TRP A 339 -54.94 -7.79 31.81
CA TRP A 339 -56.27 -7.22 31.66
C TRP A 339 -56.18 -5.78 31.21
N CYS A 340 -56.52 -5.55 29.96
CA CYS A 340 -56.37 -4.29 29.27
C CYS A 340 -57.71 -3.64 28.96
N TYR A 341 -57.75 -2.31 28.96
CA TYR A 341 -58.90 -1.55 28.48
C TYR A 341 -58.43 -0.44 27.53
N ASN A 342 -59.33 0.09 26.70
CA ASN A 342 -59.05 1.26 25.88
C ASN A 342 -59.47 2.53 26.65
N PRO A 343 -58.56 3.44 27.03
CA PRO A 343 -58.90 4.66 27.77
C PRO A 343 -59.59 5.73 26.91
N LEU A 344 -59.54 5.61 25.58
CA LEU A 344 -60.08 6.59 24.63
C LEU A 344 -61.44 6.21 24.04
N ALA A 345 -61.83 4.94 24.15
CA ALA A 345 -63.09 4.43 23.58
C ALA A 345 -63.93 3.61 24.56
N CYS A 346 -65.25 3.71 24.40
CA CYS A 346 -66.27 2.98 25.15
C CYS A 346 -67.10 2.20 24.13
N GLY A 347 -67.81 1.16 24.57
CA GLY A 347 -68.65 0.37 23.66
C GLY A 347 -67.89 -0.53 22.69
N GLU A 348 -66.61 -0.82 22.95
CA GLU A 348 -65.76 -1.69 22.12
C GLU A 348 -65.66 -3.11 22.69
N PRO A 349 -65.93 -4.17 21.91
CA PRO A 349 -65.74 -5.55 22.35
C PRO A 349 -64.25 -5.89 22.50
N CYS A 350 -63.94 -7.03 23.15
CA CYS A 350 -62.54 -7.34 23.46
C CYS A 350 -61.63 -7.53 22.25
N ASN A 351 -62.13 -8.02 21.12
CA ASN A 351 -61.36 -8.05 19.88
C ASN A 351 -60.85 -6.65 19.50
N THR A 352 -61.69 -5.62 19.62
CA THR A 352 -61.26 -4.25 19.28
C THR A 352 -60.34 -3.67 20.35
N VAL A 353 -60.61 -3.92 21.64
CA VAL A 353 -59.76 -3.43 22.73
C VAL A 353 -58.33 -3.94 22.58
N CYS A 354 -58.15 -5.26 22.47
CA CYS A 354 -56.81 -5.83 22.30
C CYS A 354 -56.16 -5.38 20.99
N ALA A 355 -56.90 -5.37 19.88
CA ALA A 355 -56.36 -4.94 18.59
C ALA A 355 -55.90 -3.47 18.58
N THR A 356 -56.58 -2.58 19.32
CA THR A 356 -56.17 -1.17 19.46
C THR A 356 -54.84 -1.03 20.19
N LEU A 357 -54.52 -2.00 21.06
CA LEU A 357 -53.26 -2.07 21.80
C LEU A 357 -52.20 -2.92 21.07
N GLY A 358 -52.46 -3.36 19.83
CA GLY A 358 -51.56 -4.24 19.08
C GLY A 358 -51.51 -5.69 19.59
N LEU A 359 -52.43 -6.08 20.47
CA LEU A 359 -52.49 -7.40 21.12
C LEU A 359 -53.65 -8.25 20.57
N SER A 360 -53.66 -9.53 20.89
CA SER A 360 -54.77 -10.44 20.59
C SER A 360 -55.48 -10.88 21.88
N PRO A 361 -56.81 -11.09 21.88
CA PRO A 361 -57.49 -11.63 23.06
C PRO A 361 -57.02 -13.05 23.39
N VAL A 362 -57.02 -13.39 24.68
CA VAL A 362 -56.73 -14.75 25.14
C VAL A 362 -57.70 -15.74 24.52
N ALA A 363 -57.16 -16.76 23.85
CA ALA A 363 -57.95 -17.76 23.14
C ALA A 363 -58.62 -18.79 24.07
N ASP A 364 -58.04 -19.03 25.26
CA ASP A 364 -58.62 -19.94 26.26
C ASP A 364 -59.76 -19.26 27.02
N THR A 365 -60.97 -19.39 26.49
CA THR A 365 -62.18 -18.84 27.10
C THR A 365 -62.51 -19.47 28.46
N THR A 366 -62.02 -20.69 28.74
CA THR A 366 -62.24 -21.34 30.04
C THR A 366 -61.38 -20.67 31.10
N ALA A 367 -60.10 -20.49 30.80
CA ALA A 367 -59.17 -19.81 31.71
C ALA A 367 -59.52 -18.32 31.88
N TRP A 368 -60.00 -17.66 30.81
CA TRP A 368 -60.55 -16.29 30.91
C TRP A 368 -61.69 -16.24 31.93
N LEU A 369 -62.72 -17.10 31.80
CA LEU A 369 -63.85 -17.10 32.72
C LEU A 369 -63.39 -17.33 34.18
N GLN A 370 -62.54 -18.34 34.40
CA GLN A 370 -61.98 -18.72 35.70
C GLN A 370 -61.11 -17.66 36.36
N ALA A 371 -60.65 -16.67 35.60
CA ALA A 371 -59.85 -15.58 36.14
C ALA A 371 -60.71 -14.42 36.66
N GLN A 372 -62.04 -14.51 36.58
CA GLN A 372 -62.96 -13.46 37.06
C GLN A 372 -64.29 -13.94 37.64
N ASP A 373 -64.63 -15.24 37.58
CA ASP A 373 -65.97 -15.77 37.88
C ASP A 373 -66.20 -16.09 39.37
N GLU A 374 -65.18 -15.97 40.23
CA GLU A 374 -65.32 -16.00 41.68
C GLU A 374 -65.18 -14.60 42.33
N PRO A 375 -65.84 -14.36 43.48
CA PRO A 375 -65.79 -13.05 44.15
C PRO A 375 -64.36 -12.58 44.49
N ALA A 376 -63.46 -13.51 44.78
CA ALA A 376 -62.06 -13.21 45.12
C ALA A 376 -61.29 -12.69 43.90
N GLU A 377 -61.45 -13.34 42.75
CA GLU A 377 -60.82 -12.95 41.49
C GLU A 377 -61.32 -11.58 41.01
N CYS A 378 -62.64 -11.40 41.00
CA CYS A 378 -63.27 -10.14 40.62
C CYS A 378 -62.83 -8.97 41.52
N THR A 379 -62.65 -9.22 42.82
CA THR A 379 -62.17 -8.20 43.77
C THR A 379 -60.70 -7.87 43.54
N ALA A 380 -59.86 -8.86 43.23
CA ALA A 380 -58.46 -8.62 42.88
C ALA A 380 -58.33 -7.76 41.61
N LEU A 381 -59.16 -8.04 40.60
CA LEU A 381 -59.23 -7.26 39.37
C LEU A 381 -59.68 -5.82 39.62
N ALA A 382 -60.75 -5.62 40.38
CA ALA A 382 -61.22 -4.27 40.72
C ALA A 382 -60.16 -3.46 41.49
N ALA A 383 -59.47 -4.10 42.44
CA ALA A 383 -58.40 -3.46 43.20
C ALA A 383 -57.22 -3.02 42.30
N ALA A 384 -56.79 -3.89 41.38
CA ALA A 384 -55.70 -3.57 40.45
C ALA A 384 -56.07 -2.46 39.46
N LEU A 385 -57.33 -2.41 39.04
CA LEU A 385 -57.87 -1.37 38.14
C LEU A 385 -58.24 -0.07 38.86
N GLY A 386 -58.10 -0.01 40.19
CA GLY A 386 -58.50 1.15 40.99
C GLY A 386 -60.01 1.38 41.05
N ILE A 387 -60.83 0.37 40.77
CA ILE A 387 -62.29 0.43 40.77
C ILE A 387 -62.83 0.12 42.18
N VAL A 388 -63.71 0.97 42.68
CA VAL A 388 -64.35 0.76 43.98
C VAL A 388 -65.60 -0.10 43.83
N GLY A 389 -65.56 -1.29 44.43
CA GLY A 389 -66.69 -2.22 44.49
C GLY A 389 -66.78 -3.17 43.30
N THR A 390 -67.45 -4.30 43.52
CA THR A 390 -67.68 -5.36 42.52
C THR A 390 -69.14 -5.78 42.51
N SER A 391 -69.61 -6.26 41.37
CA SER A 391 -70.92 -6.86 41.18
C SER A 391 -70.77 -8.11 40.33
N MET A 392 -71.28 -9.23 40.84
CA MET A 392 -71.24 -10.52 40.15
C MET A 392 -72.65 -11.03 39.86
N ASN A 393 -72.88 -11.43 38.62
CA ASN A 393 -74.15 -12.02 38.19
C ASN A 393 -73.93 -12.86 36.91
N SER A 394 -74.97 -13.50 36.38
CA SER A 394 -74.88 -14.24 35.11
C SER A 394 -75.00 -13.31 33.89
N TYR A 395 -74.08 -12.34 33.74
CA TYR A 395 -74.09 -11.41 32.62
C TYR A 395 -73.66 -12.08 31.31
N THR A 396 -74.39 -11.82 30.22
CA THR A 396 -74.11 -12.47 28.92
C THR A 396 -73.02 -11.77 28.12
N TYR A 397 -72.92 -10.44 28.26
CA TYR A 397 -72.04 -9.57 27.48
C TYR A 397 -71.12 -8.72 28.35
N ALA A 398 -70.97 -9.03 29.64
CA ALA A 398 -70.11 -8.30 30.58
C ALA A 398 -69.10 -9.24 31.23
N CYS A 399 -68.14 -9.75 30.45
CA CYS A 399 -67.12 -10.71 30.89
C CYS A 399 -65.90 -10.00 31.52
N LEU A 400 -66.20 -9.10 32.46
CA LEU A 400 -65.38 -8.00 32.97
C LEU A 400 -65.63 -6.67 32.23
N GLU A 401 -66.52 -5.86 32.80
CA GLU A 401 -66.83 -4.50 32.35
C GLU A 401 -66.90 -3.55 33.53
N ASP A 402 -66.68 -2.28 33.29
CA ASP A 402 -66.99 -1.25 34.28
C ASP A 402 -68.49 -0.90 34.28
N THR A 403 -68.93 -0.14 35.29
CA THR A 403 -70.35 0.24 35.37
C THR A 403 -70.71 1.32 34.34
N GLY A 404 -71.98 1.34 33.92
CA GLY A 404 -72.48 2.34 33.00
C GLY A 404 -72.48 3.74 33.63
N GLY A 405 -71.87 4.72 32.96
CA GLY A 405 -71.89 6.11 33.42
C GLY A 405 -71.18 7.09 32.50
N ASP A 406 -70.92 8.29 33.04
CA ASP A 406 -70.15 9.36 32.38
C ASP A 406 -68.67 9.22 32.74
N HIS A 407 -67.82 9.03 31.73
CA HIS A 407 -66.37 8.85 31.91
C HIS A 407 -65.58 10.16 31.70
N SER A 408 -66.27 11.31 31.70
CA SER A 408 -65.63 12.62 31.53
C SER A 408 -64.64 13.00 32.64
N ALA A 409 -64.82 12.44 33.85
CA ALA A 409 -64.01 12.75 35.03
C ALA A 409 -63.07 11.60 35.48
N THR A 410 -63.37 10.36 35.09
CA THR A 410 -62.63 9.15 35.50
C THR A 410 -62.69 8.10 34.40
N THR A 411 -61.57 7.43 34.11
CA THR A 411 -61.47 6.51 32.97
C THR A 411 -62.30 5.24 33.15
N LEU A 412 -62.31 4.66 34.36
CA LEU A 412 -63.10 3.48 34.73
C LEU A 412 -64.05 3.79 35.89
N LEU A 413 -65.24 3.19 35.87
CA LEU A 413 -66.32 3.43 36.82
C LEU A 413 -66.69 2.20 37.65
N GLY A 414 -66.90 2.40 38.95
CA GLY A 414 -67.31 1.32 39.87
C GLY A 414 -68.83 1.24 40.09
N PRO A 415 -69.38 0.04 40.34
CA PRO A 415 -68.66 -1.22 40.59
C PRO A 415 -68.22 -1.95 39.31
N LEU A 416 -67.15 -2.75 39.43
CA LEU A 416 -66.72 -3.66 38.36
C LEU A 416 -67.71 -4.81 38.20
N LEU A 417 -68.15 -5.08 36.98
CA LEU A 417 -69.09 -6.13 36.62
C LEU A 417 -68.34 -7.39 36.17
N CYS A 418 -68.44 -8.46 36.96
CA CYS A 418 -67.91 -9.77 36.62
C CYS A 418 -69.06 -10.77 36.40
N SER A 419 -68.82 -11.79 35.58
CA SER A 419 -69.85 -12.73 35.14
C SER A 419 -69.60 -14.16 35.60
N THR A 420 -70.66 -14.84 36.02
CA THR A 420 -70.64 -16.29 36.29
C THR A 420 -71.23 -17.11 35.13
N PHE A 421 -71.42 -16.51 33.95
CA PHE A 421 -72.03 -17.18 32.80
C PHE A 421 -70.96 -17.77 31.87
N ASP A 422 -70.97 -19.09 31.69
CA ASP A 422 -69.98 -19.82 30.89
C ASP A 422 -69.78 -19.31 29.46
N GLY A 423 -70.84 -18.78 28.84
CA GLY A 423 -70.78 -18.23 27.48
C GLY A 423 -70.30 -16.79 27.40
N CYS A 424 -69.98 -16.14 28.54
CA CYS A 424 -69.66 -14.72 28.58
C CYS A 424 -68.39 -14.37 27.80
N PRO A 425 -67.24 -15.07 27.93
CA PRO A 425 -66.02 -14.76 27.19
C PRO A 425 -66.24 -14.74 25.67
N THR A 426 -66.88 -15.78 25.13
CA THR A 426 -67.16 -15.91 23.68
C THR A 426 -68.05 -14.78 23.16
N ASN A 427 -69.04 -14.38 23.95
CA ASN A 427 -69.94 -13.29 23.59
C ASN A 427 -69.25 -11.94 23.71
N HIS A 428 -68.49 -11.74 24.79
CA HIS A 428 -67.79 -10.50 25.11
C HIS A 428 -66.60 -10.23 24.16
N LEU A 429 -66.06 -11.28 23.53
CA LEU A 429 -65.02 -11.19 22.50
C LEU A 429 -65.46 -10.34 21.30
N ASN A 430 -66.72 -10.48 20.88
CA ASN A 430 -67.26 -9.86 19.66
C ASN A 430 -68.42 -8.90 19.91
N ASN A 431 -68.89 -8.77 21.15
CA ASN A 431 -70.01 -7.94 21.52
C ASN A 431 -69.84 -7.46 22.95
N MET A 432 -70.57 -6.44 23.38
CA MET A 432 -70.55 -5.99 24.77
C MET A 432 -71.87 -5.28 25.10
N ASP A 433 -72.14 -5.02 26.38
CA ASP A 433 -73.30 -4.19 26.72
C ASP A 433 -73.06 -2.75 26.22
N ASN A 434 -74.03 -2.19 25.50
CA ASN A 434 -73.91 -0.88 24.83
C ASN A 434 -72.76 -0.80 23.81
N SER A 435 -72.52 -1.88 23.07
CA SER A 435 -71.58 -1.87 21.94
C SER A 435 -71.89 -0.75 20.93
N GLY A 436 -70.85 -0.05 20.48
CA GLY A 436 -70.92 1.10 19.58
C GLY A 436 -71.31 2.43 20.24
N VAL A 437 -71.51 2.47 21.57
CA VAL A 437 -71.79 3.71 22.30
C VAL A 437 -70.48 4.41 22.67
N ALA A 438 -70.23 5.56 22.04
CA ALA A 438 -69.08 6.40 22.37
C ALA A 438 -69.10 6.87 23.84
N CYS A 439 -67.92 7.12 24.38
CA CYS A 439 -67.80 7.69 25.72
C CYS A 439 -68.59 9.01 25.81
N ASN A 440 -69.31 9.21 26.92
CA ASN A 440 -70.08 10.42 27.22
C ASN A 440 -71.31 10.67 26.32
N ALA A 441 -71.65 9.75 25.40
CA ALA A 441 -72.82 9.87 24.52
C ALA A 441 -74.14 9.47 25.21
N ALA A 442 -74.07 8.73 26.31
CA ALA A 442 -75.20 8.33 27.14
C ALA A 442 -74.74 8.20 28.59
N ALA A 443 -75.64 8.44 29.56
CA ALA A 443 -75.38 8.19 30.99
C ALA A 443 -75.15 6.69 31.34
N ASN A 444 -74.90 5.86 30.32
CA ASN A 444 -74.74 4.40 30.38
C ASN A 444 -73.57 3.90 29.50
N SER A 445 -72.61 4.74 29.08
CA SER A 445 -71.40 4.22 28.38
C SER A 445 -70.61 3.29 29.31
N ARG A 446 -69.96 2.27 28.73
CA ARG A 446 -69.19 1.23 29.44
C ARG A 446 -67.90 0.93 28.70
N ARG A 447 -66.89 0.44 29.41
CA ARG A 447 -65.65 -0.08 28.86
C ARG A 447 -65.50 -1.56 29.17
N SER A 448 -65.14 -2.32 28.14
CA SER A 448 -64.66 -3.68 28.27
C SER A 448 -63.26 -3.70 28.88
N ILE A 449 -63.03 -4.66 29.76
CA ILE A 449 -61.70 -4.97 30.30
C ILE A 449 -61.37 -6.39 29.86
N CYS A 450 -60.30 -6.54 29.10
CA CYS A 450 -60.06 -7.68 28.23
C CYS A 450 -58.71 -8.32 28.52
N PRO A 451 -58.64 -9.65 28.69
CA PRO A 451 -57.36 -10.32 28.79
C PRO A 451 -56.73 -10.38 27.39
N CYS A 452 -55.61 -9.67 27.22
CA CYS A 452 -54.86 -9.57 25.97
C CYS A 452 -53.49 -10.25 26.10
N GLN A 453 -52.97 -10.78 25.00
CA GLN A 453 -51.68 -11.46 24.90
C GLN A 453 -50.99 -11.20 23.57
#